data_AF-A0A1C6DAZ3-F1
#
_entry.id   AF-A0A1C6DAZ3-F1
#
_cell.length_a   1.000
_cell.length_b   1.000
_cell.length_c   1.000
_cell.angle_alpha   90.00
_cell.angle_beta   90.00
_cell.angle_gamma   90.00
#
_symmetry.space_group_name_H-M   'P 1'
#
loop_
_entity.id
_entity.type
_entity.pdbx_description
1 polymer ?
#
loop_
_entity_poly.entity_id
_entity_poly.type
_entity_poly.pdbx_seq_one_letter_code
_entity_poly.pdbx_strand_id
1 'polypeptide(L)'
;MDKRQELLEKLDILVQEIEKAKKIVDDEKKQYLNNYENRIEVIIKKLREGTLPTFKGGLIGTMRGISEYDTLASIKELYDAASDVDLFYIKECQKW
;
A
#
# COMPACT_ATOMS: atom_id res chain seq x y z
N MET A 1 8.39 -18.11 -5.17
CA MET A 1 7.07 -17.48 -4.96
C MET A 1 6.75 -16.68 -6.21
N ASP A 2 5.50 -16.68 -6.67
CA ASP A 2 5.10 -15.79 -7.77
C ASP A 2 5.19 -14.34 -7.27
N LYS A 3 5.88 -13.46 -8.00
CA LYS A 3 6.06 -12.05 -7.63
C LYS A 3 4.72 -11.31 -7.45
N ARG A 4 3.68 -11.73 -8.18
CA ARG A 4 2.32 -11.21 -7.99
C ARG A 4 1.73 -11.66 -6.66
N GLN A 5 1.96 -12.91 -6.27
CA GLN A 5 1.49 -13.44 -4.98
C GLN A 5 2.20 -12.73 -3.81
N GLU A 6 3.51 -12.51 -3.92
CA GLU A 6 4.26 -11.80 -2.88
C GLU A 6 3.85 -10.33 -2.77
N LEU A 7 3.61 -9.64 -3.90
CA LEU A 7 3.05 -8.28 -3.88
C LEU A 7 1.66 -8.27 -3.24
N LEU A 8 0.82 -9.27 -3.51
CA LEU A 8 -0.51 -9.39 -2.92
C LEU A 8 -0.43 -9.51 -1.40
N GLU A 9 0.45 -10.36 -0.88
CA GLU A 9 0.66 -10.54 0.55
C GLU A 9 1.12 -9.24 1.22
N LYS A 10 2.03 -8.48 0.59
CA LYS A 10 2.48 -7.18 1.10
C LYS A 10 1.35 -6.14 1.11
N LEU A 11 0.52 -6.11 0.07
CA LEU A 11 -0.66 -5.22 0.01
C LEU A 11 -1.70 -5.60 1.07
N ASP A 12 -1.93 -6.89 1.31
CA ASP A 12 -2.85 -7.37 2.35
C ASP A 12 -2.34 -7.00 3.76
N ILE A 13 -1.02 -7.07 4.01
CA ILE A 13 -0.40 -6.57 5.25
C ILE A 13 -0.63 -5.05 5.40
N LEU A 14 -0.43 -4.28 4.34
CA LEU A 14 -0.67 -2.83 4.37
C LEU A 14 -2.13 -2.50 4.73
N VAL A 15 -3.11 -3.23 4.18
CA VAL A 15 -4.53 -3.06 4.54
C VAL A 15 -4.75 -3.33 6.03
N GLN A 16 -4.13 -4.37 6.60
CA GLN A 16 -4.24 -4.66 8.04
C GLN A 16 -3.65 -3.53 8.91
N GLU A 17 -2.51 -2.96 8.51
CA GLU A 17 -1.91 -1.84 9.25
C GLU A 17 -2.74 -0.55 9.13
N ILE A 18 -3.39 -0.31 7.98
CA ILE A 18 -4.35 0.79 7.82
C ILE A 18 -5.52 0.63 8.78
N GLU A 19 -6.11 -0.56 8.88
CA GLU A 19 -7.21 -0.86 9.80
C GLU A 19 -6.84 -0.67 11.28
N LYS A 20 -5.58 -0.96 11.66
CA LYS A 20 -5.07 -0.66 12.99
C LYS A 20 -4.90 0.84 13.20
N ALA A 21 -4.33 1.56 12.24
CA ALA A 21 -4.11 2.99 12.31
C ALA A 21 -5.41 3.78 12.46
N LYS A 22 -6.48 3.39 11.73
CA LYS A 22 -7.82 4.00 11.83
C LYS A 22 -8.44 3.99 13.23
N LYS A 23 -7.94 3.13 14.14
CA LYS A 23 -8.43 3.03 15.53
C LYS A 23 -7.75 4.01 16.47
N ILE A 24 -6.60 4.57 16.08
CA ILE A 24 -5.76 5.42 16.95
C ILE A 24 -5.60 6.85 16.45
N VAL A 25 -6.00 7.15 15.21
CA VAL A 25 -5.95 8.50 14.63
C VAL A 25 -7.27 9.26 14.81
N ASP A 26 -7.23 10.57 14.59
CA ASP A 26 -8.43 11.42 14.56
C ASP A 26 -9.34 11.13 13.36
N ASP A 27 -10.56 11.67 13.38
CA ASP A 27 -11.57 11.42 12.34
C ASP A 27 -11.15 11.90 10.95
N GLU A 28 -10.37 12.98 10.85
CA GLU A 28 -9.86 13.51 9.58
C GLU A 28 -8.91 12.49 8.94
N LYS A 29 -7.95 11.97 9.71
CA LYS A 29 -6.98 11.00 9.20
C LYS A 29 -7.63 9.65 9.00
N LYS A 30 -8.63 9.29 9.80
CA LYS A 30 -9.44 8.09 9.56
C LYS A 30 -10.18 8.16 8.22
N GLN A 31 -10.76 9.32 7.88
CA GLN A 31 -11.39 9.51 6.58
C GLN A 31 -10.37 9.44 5.43
N TYR A 32 -9.18 10.02 5.62
CA TYR A 32 -8.08 9.87 4.66
C TYR A 32 -7.71 8.39 4.47
N LEU A 33 -7.51 7.66 5.57
CA LEU A 33 -7.15 6.23 5.54
C LEU A 33 -8.23 5.36 4.89
N ASN A 34 -9.52 5.68 5.03
CA ASN A 34 -10.60 4.99 4.30
C ASN A 34 -10.46 5.17 2.78
N ASN A 35 -10.18 6.40 2.32
CA ASN A 35 -9.98 6.66 0.90
C ASN A 35 -8.70 5.99 0.37
N TYR A 36 -7.65 5.97 1.19
CA TYR A 36 -6.38 5.36 0.87
C TYR A 36 -6.51 3.82 0.77
N GLU A 37 -7.19 3.18 1.71
CA GLU A 37 -7.52 1.75 1.66
C GLU A 37 -8.29 1.39 0.38
N ASN A 38 -9.35 2.14 0.05
CA ASN A 38 -10.12 1.90 -1.18
C ASN A 38 -9.25 1.91 -2.44
N ARG A 39 -8.22 2.76 -2.49
CA ARG A 39 -7.26 2.79 -3.62
C ARG A 39 -6.39 1.54 -3.65
N ILE A 40 -5.95 1.05 -2.49
CA ILE A 40 -5.15 -0.17 -2.36
C ILE A 40 -5.98 -1.40 -2.75
N GLU A 41 -7.24 -1.48 -2.32
CA GLU A 41 -8.15 -2.56 -2.71
C GLU A 41 -8.37 -2.63 -4.23
N VAL A 42 -8.46 -1.47 -4.90
CA VAL A 42 -8.52 -1.42 -6.37
C VAL A 42 -7.24 -1.99 -7.01
N ILE A 43 -6.08 -1.75 -6.43
CA ILE A 43 -4.80 -2.31 -6.89
C ILE A 43 -4.77 -3.82 -6.67
N ILE A 44 -5.15 -4.29 -5.47
CA ILE A 44 -5.30 -5.71 -5.13
C ILE A 44 -6.21 -6.41 -6.12
N LYS A 45 -7.37 -5.82 -6.44
CA LYS A 45 -8.32 -6.36 -7.41
C LYS A 45 -7.68 -6.50 -8.80
N LYS A 46 -7.04 -5.44 -9.30
CA LYS A 46 -6.34 -5.48 -10.60
C LYS A 46 -5.22 -6.51 -10.64
N LEU A 47 -4.51 -6.69 -9.52
CA LEU A 47 -3.44 -7.69 -9.41
C LEU A 47 -4.01 -9.11 -9.48
N ARG A 48 -5.12 -9.39 -8.76
CA ARG A 48 -5.83 -10.69 -8.80
C ARG A 48 -6.41 -10.99 -10.18
N GLU A 49 -6.91 -9.97 -10.88
CA GLU A 49 -7.44 -10.10 -12.24
C GLU A 49 -6.34 -10.18 -13.31
N GLY A 50 -5.07 -9.97 -12.96
CA GLY A 50 -3.96 -9.92 -13.92
C GLY A 50 -4.01 -8.70 -14.86
N THR A 51 -4.80 -7.68 -14.51
CA THR A 51 -5.01 -6.46 -15.30
C THR A 51 -4.21 -5.28 -14.78
N LEU A 52 -3.41 -5.48 -13.72
CA LEU A 52 -2.53 -4.44 -13.21
C LEU A 52 -1.53 -4.04 -14.32
N PRO A 53 -1.47 -2.75 -14.69
CA PRO A 53 -0.67 -2.33 -15.83
C PRO A 53 0.80 -2.63 -15.60
N THR A 54 1.50 -2.96 -16.68
CA THR A 54 2.93 -3.21 -16.67
C THR A 54 3.68 -2.03 -16.06
N PHE A 55 4.66 -2.34 -15.22
CA PHE A 55 5.51 -1.36 -14.57
C PHE A 55 6.13 -0.39 -15.59
N LYS A 56 5.86 0.91 -15.44
CA LYS A 56 6.41 1.97 -16.31
C LYS A 56 7.53 2.79 -15.68
N GLY A 57 8.21 2.26 -14.65
CA GLY A 57 9.29 2.99 -13.96
C GLY A 57 8.86 3.85 -12.77
N GLY A 58 7.64 3.64 -12.23
CA GLY A 58 7.10 4.42 -11.11
C GLY A 58 6.79 3.57 -9.88
N LEU A 59 6.54 4.22 -8.74
CA LEU A 59 6.04 3.57 -7.53
C LEU A 59 4.53 3.32 -7.63
N ILE A 60 4.01 2.35 -6.87
CA ILE A 60 2.55 2.26 -6.62
C ILE A 60 2.11 3.52 -5.84
N GLY A 61 3.01 4.11 -5.07
CA GLY A 61 2.80 5.36 -4.35
C GLY A 61 2.19 5.14 -2.97
N THR A 62 2.36 3.93 -2.43
CA THR A 62 1.84 3.56 -1.11
C THR A 62 2.56 4.35 -0.02
N MET A 63 3.89 4.39 -0.03
CA MET A 63 4.68 5.16 0.94
C MET A 63 4.36 6.66 0.87
N ARG A 64 4.18 7.20 -0.34
CA ARG A 64 3.85 8.62 -0.53
C ARG A 64 2.53 8.99 0.15
N GLY A 65 1.49 8.17 0.03
CA GLY A 65 0.21 8.45 0.69
C GLY A 65 0.31 8.49 2.22
N ILE A 66 1.15 7.65 2.84
CA ILE A 66 1.34 7.70 4.29
C ILE A 66 2.23 8.89 4.72
N SER A 67 3.22 9.24 3.89
CA SER A 67 4.19 10.30 4.19
C SER A 67 3.61 11.72 4.06
N GLU A 68 2.39 11.88 3.54
CA GLU A 68 1.71 13.18 3.44
C GLU A 68 1.30 13.74 4.82
N TYR A 69 1.22 12.89 5.84
CA TYR A 69 0.86 13.28 7.21
C TYR A 69 1.89 12.76 8.20
N ASP A 70 2.56 13.66 8.94
CA ASP A 70 3.54 13.29 9.98
C ASP A 70 2.94 12.35 11.03
N THR A 71 1.65 12.52 11.36
CA THR A 71 0.91 11.66 12.29
C THR A 71 0.69 10.25 11.76
N LEU A 72 0.65 10.05 10.44
CA LEU A 72 0.56 8.72 9.83
C LEU A 72 1.95 8.12 9.64
N ALA A 73 2.92 8.93 9.20
CA ALA A 73 4.31 8.52 9.03
C ALA A 73 4.99 8.12 10.34
N SER A 74 4.55 8.68 11.47
CA SER A 74 5.02 8.29 12.81
C SER A 74 4.49 6.94 13.30
N ILE A 75 3.47 6.36 12.65
CA ILE A 75 3.02 4.98 12.92
C ILE A 75 3.96 4.04 12.19
N LYS A 76 4.97 3.54 12.92
CA LYS A 76 6.08 2.77 12.35
C LYS A 76 5.61 1.59 11.51
N GLU A 77 4.68 0.79 12.01
CA GLU A 77 4.19 -0.41 11.33
C GLU A 77 3.47 -0.06 10.01
N LEU A 78 2.66 1.01 10.02
CA LEU A 78 1.96 1.50 8.83
C LEU A 78 2.95 2.03 7.78
N TYR A 79 3.92 2.83 8.22
CA TYR A 79 4.95 3.39 7.35
C TYR A 79 5.83 2.28 6.76
N ASP A 80 6.31 1.35 7.59
CA ASP A 80 7.13 0.22 7.15
C ASP A 80 6.39 -0.66 6.14
N ALA A 81 5.10 -0.95 6.37
CA ALA A 81 4.28 -1.72 5.43
C ALA A 81 4.10 -1.01 4.09
N ALA A 82 3.85 0.31 4.11
CA ALA A 82 3.72 1.10 2.88
C ALA A 82 5.05 1.19 2.12
N SER A 83 6.17 1.38 2.83
CA SER A 83 7.50 1.37 2.23
C SER A 83 7.87 0.01 1.63
N ASP A 84 7.54 -1.10 2.30
CA ASP A 84 7.83 -2.45 1.82
C ASP A 84 7.11 -2.76 0.50
N VAL A 85 5.85 -2.34 0.34
CA VAL A 85 5.11 -2.46 -0.92
C VAL A 85 5.82 -1.71 -2.06
N ASP A 86 6.13 -0.44 -1.86
CA ASP A 86 6.78 0.39 -2.89
C ASP A 86 8.19 -0.13 -3.23
N LEU A 87 8.97 -0.56 -2.22
CA LEU A 87 10.31 -1.13 -2.39
C LEU A 87 10.29 -2.48 -3.11
N PHE A 88 9.32 -3.34 -2.80
CA PHE A 88 9.16 -4.61 -3.49
C PHE A 88 8.74 -4.39 -4.94
N TYR A 89 7.74 -3.53 -5.18
CA TYR A 89 7.24 -3.25 -6.51
C TYR A 89 8.33 -2.71 -7.45
N ILE A 90 9.15 -1.75 -6.97
CA ILE A 90 10.21 -1.16 -7.79
C ILE A 90 11.37 -2.13 -8.07
N LYS A 91 11.70 -3.03 -7.12
CA LYS A 91 12.82 -3.96 -7.28
C LYS A 91 12.43 -5.19 -8.09
N GLU A 92 11.27 -5.78 -7.77
CA GLU A 92 10.92 -7.11 -8.22
C GLU A 92 9.89 -7.12 -9.36
N CYS A 93 8.97 -6.16 -9.42
CA CYS A 93 7.85 -6.16 -10.37
C CYS A 93 8.15 -5.45 -11.71
N GLN A 94 9.43 -5.18 -12.03
CA GLN A 94 9.79 -4.45 -13.26
C GLN A 94 9.48 -5.21 -14.56
N LYS A 95 9.41 -6.55 -14.53
CA LYS A 95 9.31 -7.42 -15.72
C LYS A 95 8.41 -8.66 -15.52
N TRP A 96 7.33 -8.48 -14.77
CA TRP A 96 6.34 -9.53 -14.48
C TRP A 96 5.30 -9.77 -15.59
#